data_AF-A0A538GY82-F1
#
_entry.id   AF-A0A538GY82-F1
#
_cell.length_a   1.000
_cell.length_b   1.000
_cell.length_c   1.000
_cell.angle_alpha   90.00
_cell.angle_beta   90.00
_cell.angle_gamma   90.00
#
_symmetry.space_group_name_H-M   'P 1'
#
loop_
_entity.id
_entity.type
_entity.pdbx_description
1 polymer ?
#
loop_
_entity_poly.entity_id
_entity_poly.type
_entity_poly.pdbx_seq_one_letter_code
_entity_poly.pdbx_strand_id
1 'polypeptide(L)'
;MGLVTPGHTLTSHLNLPPGKYLYFCDEGLGAGAHYKHGMKGAFTVTGKQSTKALPTAAATVKAHEYTFDIQGLHAGRQTLRFENTGAQLHHMLLAPIAAGKTFADVQAAFSKPPLQNSGPPPIEFLKATQEPVLDSGRALVTTIDLKSGDYAMFCFINDRAGGPPHVVKGMLKEVKIS
;
A
#
# COMPACT_ATOMS: atom_id res chain seq x y z
N MET A 1 6.89 -6.41 5.02
CA MET A 1 6.94 -6.11 3.58
C MET A 1 6.31 -4.74 3.40
N GLY A 2 6.90 -3.88 2.57
CA GLY A 2 6.50 -2.50 2.35
C GLY A 2 7.64 -1.69 1.73
N LEU A 3 7.38 -0.46 1.28
CA LEU A 3 8.39 0.45 0.73
C LEU A 3 9.32 0.94 1.85
N VAL A 4 10.63 0.90 1.62
CA VAL A 4 11.65 1.42 2.56
C VAL A 4 12.66 2.26 1.79
N THR A 5 12.79 3.53 2.16
CA THR A 5 13.78 4.45 1.59
C THR A 5 15.19 4.16 2.12
N PRO A 6 16.27 4.56 1.40
CA PRO A 6 17.64 4.36 1.86
C PRO A 6 17.88 4.86 3.29
N GLY A 7 18.59 4.08 4.09
CA GLY A 7 18.92 4.41 5.49
C GLY A 7 17.78 4.19 6.50
N HIS A 8 16.60 3.74 6.07
CA HIS A 8 15.44 3.53 6.95
C HIS A 8 15.19 2.03 7.22
N THR A 9 14.36 1.75 8.22
CA THR A 9 13.93 0.39 8.57
C THR A 9 12.41 0.35 8.74
N LEU A 10 11.79 -0.71 8.25
CA LEU A 10 10.37 -1.02 8.44
C LEU A 10 10.25 -2.38 9.11
N THR A 11 9.33 -2.50 10.07
CA THR A 11 8.92 -3.77 10.65
C THR A 11 7.48 -4.07 10.23
N SER A 12 7.24 -5.30 9.77
CA SER A 12 5.90 -5.81 9.48
C SER A 12 5.69 -7.17 10.13
N HIS A 13 4.50 -7.37 10.69
CA HIS A 13 4.04 -8.62 11.27
C HIS A 13 2.95 -9.22 10.40
N LEU A 14 3.11 -10.49 10.02
CA LEU A 14 2.22 -11.22 9.14
C LEU A 14 2.11 -12.67 9.62
N ASN A 15 0.90 -13.23 9.55
CA ASN A 15 0.66 -14.63 9.83
C ASN A 15 0.57 -15.38 8.49
N LEU A 16 1.60 -16.17 8.19
CA LEU A 16 1.64 -17.01 6.99
C LEU A 16 1.18 -18.43 7.31
N PRO A 17 0.17 -18.95 6.61
CA PRO A 17 -0.09 -20.38 6.60
C PRO A 17 1.12 -21.18 6.09
N PRO A 18 1.16 -22.49 6.35
CA PRO A 18 2.11 -23.37 5.68
C PRO A 18 1.95 -23.26 4.15
N GLY A 19 3.07 -23.11 3.44
CA GLY A 19 3.05 -22.85 2.01
C GLY A 19 4.39 -22.39 1.45
N LYS A 20 4.46 -22.27 0.12
CA LYS A 20 5.61 -21.72 -0.60
C LYS A 20 5.33 -20.26 -0.94
N TYR A 21 6.28 -19.40 -0.63
CA TYR A 21 6.16 -17.96 -0.79
C TYR A 21 7.29 -17.42 -1.65
N LEU A 22 6.96 -16.44 -2.48
CA LEU A 22 7.91 -15.59 -3.16
C LEU A 22 7.91 -14.23 -2.47
N TYR A 23 9.08 -13.62 -2.35
CA TYR A 23 9.22 -12.19 -2.08
C TYR A 23 10.01 -11.55 -3.22
N PHE A 24 9.65 -10.32 -3.56
CA PHE A 24 10.35 -9.54 -4.57
C PHE A 24 10.09 -8.05 -4.33
N CYS A 25 10.92 -7.20 -4.92
CA CYS A 25 10.76 -5.75 -4.93
C CYS A 25 10.43 -5.30 -6.36
N ASP A 26 9.24 -4.76 -6.57
CA ASP A 26 8.81 -4.20 -7.86
C ASP A 26 9.21 -2.74 -8.06
N GLU A 27 9.67 -2.08 -7.00
CA GLU A 27 10.19 -0.72 -7.04
C GLU A 27 11.39 -0.62 -8.00
N GLY A 28 11.50 0.49 -8.72
CA GLY A 28 12.66 0.79 -9.55
C GLY A 28 12.49 2.04 -10.39
N LEU A 29 13.60 2.75 -10.62
CA LEU A 29 13.72 3.86 -11.56
C LEU A 29 14.85 3.53 -12.56
N GLY A 30 14.74 3.98 -13.81
CA GLY A 30 15.78 3.76 -14.81
C GLY A 30 15.85 2.31 -15.29
N ALA A 31 16.85 1.54 -14.82
CA ALA A 31 17.17 0.18 -15.30
C ALA A 31 16.09 -0.90 -15.02
N GLY A 32 14.89 -0.50 -14.62
CA GLY A 32 13.75 -1.36 -14.31
C GLY A 32 13.67 -1.78 -12.85
N ALA A 33 12.60 -2.50 -12.52
CA ALA A 33 12.29 -2.97 -11.17
C ALA A 33 13.42 -3.80 -10.53
N HIS A 34 13.63 -3.63 -9.23
CA HIS A 34 14.73 -4.25 -8.46
C HIS A 34 14.72 -5.78 -8.50
N TYR A 35 13.56 -6.45 -8.68
CA TYR A 35 13.52 -7.90 -8.86
C TYR A 35 14.24 -8.39 -10.12
N LYS A 36 14.36 -7.54 -11.15
CA LYS A 36 15.16 -7.83 -12.35
C LYS A 36 16.66 -7.82 -12.05
N HIS A 37 17.06 -7.07 -11.03
CA HIS A 37 18.43 -6.95 -10.53
C HIS A 37 18.73 -7.88 -9.35
N GLY A 38 17.84 -8.85 -9.06
CA GLY A 38 18.07 -9.91 -8.07
C GLY A 38 17.42 -9.69 -6.71
N MET A 39 16.70 -8.58 -6.47
CA MET A 39 15.95 -8.37 -5.22
C MET A 39 14.65 -9.19 -5.18
N LYS A 40 14.81 -10.51 -5.15
CA LYS A 40 13.75 -11.52 -5.09
C LYS A 40 14.26 -12.79 -4.44
N GLY A 41 13.36 -13.60 -3.93
CA GLY A 41 13.68 -14.94 -3.42
C GLY A 41 12.42 -15.69 -3.03
N ALA A 42 12.60 -16.92 -2.59
CA ALA A 42 11.51 -17.77 -2.15
C ALA A 42 11.83 -18.42 -0.81
N PHE A 43 10.80 -18.73 -0.04
CA PHE A 43 10.91 -19.50 1.19
C PHE A 43 9.68 -20.38 1.37
N THR A 44 9.82 -21.41 2.22
CA THR A 44 8.72 -22.30 2.57
C THR A 44 8.39 -22.13 4.05
N VAL A 45 7.13 -21.89 4.35
CA VAL A 45 6.58 -21.95 5.71
C VAL A 45 6.07 -23.35 5.94
N THR A 46 6.54 -23.99 7.01
CA THR A 46 6.15 -25.36 7.41
C THR A 46 5.49 -25.34 8.80
N GLY A 47 4.98 -26.48 9.25
CA GLY A 47 4.35 -26.62 10.57
C GLY A 47 2.85 -26.31 10.58
N LYS A 48 2.29 -25.98 11.75
CA LYS A 48 0.89 -25.57 11.89
C LYS A 48 0.78 -24.05 11.76
N GLN A 49 -0.34 -23.57 11.22
CA GLN A 49 -0.63 -22.14 11.16
C GLN A 49 -0.58 -21.53 12.58
N SER A 50 0.12 -20.39 12.69
CA SER A 50 0.17 -19.62 13.94
C SER A 50 -1.24 -19.21 14.37
N THR A 51 -1.57 -19.49 15.63
CA THR A 51 -2.76 -18.95 16.30
C THR A 51 -2.48 -17.65 17.05
N LYS A 52 -1.22 -17.18 17.04
CA LYS A 52 -0.84 -15.92 17.69
C LYS A 52 -1.49 -14.76 16.96
N ALA A 53 -2.20 -13.93 17.70
CA ALA A 53 -2.77 -12.70 17.16
C ALA A 53 -1.65 -11.76 16.64
N LEU A 54 -1.97 -10.99 15.59
CA LEU A 54 -1.13 -9.86 15.21
C LEU A 54 -1.06 -8.86 16.36
N PRO A 55 0.03 -8.06 16.47
CA PRO A 55 0.10 -6.99 17.45
C PRO A 55 -1.12 -6.06 17.37
N THR A 56 -1.54 -5.51 18.49
CA THR A 56 -2.58 -4.48 18.49
C THR A 56 -2.09 -3.25 17.73
N ALA A 57 -2.96 -2.72 16.87
CA ALA A 57 -2.68 -1.50 16.11
C ALA A 57 -3.62 -0.38 16.55
N ALA A 58 -3.08 0.83 16.69
CA ALA A 58 -3.86 2.02 17.02
C ALA A 58 -4.63 2.56 15.80
N ALA A 59 -4.06 2.41 14.60
CA ALA A 59 -4.70 2.74 13.34
C ALA A 59 -5.12 1.50 12.57
N THR A 60 -6.22 1.59 11.82
CA THR A 60 -6.71 0.53 10.95
C THR A 60 -7.08 1.08 9.59
N VAL A 61 -6.68 0.38 8.53
CA VAL A 61 -7.18 0.56 7.17
C VAL A 61 -7.72 -0.78 6.67
N LYS A 62 -9.01 -0.82 6.35
CA LYS A 62 -9.65 -1.99 5.71
C LYS A 62 -9.90 -1.68 4.25
N ALA A 63 -9.25 -2.44 3.37
CA ALA A 63 -9.55 -2.42 1.94
C ALA A 63 -10.66 -3.43 1.64
N HIS A 64 -11.66 -3.00 0.88
CA HIS A 64 -12.71 -3.86 0.37
C HIS A 64 -13.27 -3.28 -0.92
N GLU A 65 -13.35 -4.13 -1.94
CA GLU A 65 -13.77 -3.74 -3.28
C GLU A 65 -13.02 -2.46 -3.70
N TYR A 66 -13.68 -1.41 -4.19
CA TYR A 66 -12.98 -0.23 -4.69
C TYR A 66 -12.91 0.89 -3.66
N THR A 67 -12.78 0.57 -2.36
CA THR A 67 -12.72 1.58 -1.28
C THR A 67 -11.87 1.16 -0.08
N PHE A 68 -11.67 2.12 0.83
CA PHE A 68 -10.97 1.95 2.10
C PHE A 68 -11.80 2.48 3.27
N ASP A 69 -11.90 1.73 4.36
CA ASP A 69 -12.32 2.27 5.66
C ASP A 69 -11.09 2.59 6.51
N ILE A 70 -11.05 3.79 7.08
CA ILE A 70 -9.86 4.34 7.72
C ILE A 70 -10.22 4.80 9.12
N GLN A 71 -9.42 4.41 10.11
CA GLN A 71 -9.60 4.81 11.51
C GLN A 71 -8.25 5.02 12.20
N GLY A 72 -8.14 6.07 13.01
CA GLY A 72 -7.02 6.25 13.96
C GLY A 72 -5.68 6.67 13.36
N LEU A 73 -5.61 7.02 12.07
CA LEU A 73 -4.39 7.60 11.49
C LEU A 73 -4.12 8.98 12.11
N HIS A 74 -2.89 9.21 12.54
CA HIS A 74 -2.44 10.47 13.15
C HIS A 74 -1.01 10.82 12.72
N ALA A 75 -0.53 12.03 13.01
CA ALA A 75 0.86 12.37 12.79
C ALA A 75 1.80 11.67 13.79
N GLY A 76 3.01 11.34 13.34
CA GLY A 76 4.04 10.65 14.10
C GLY A 76 4.05 9.13 13.90
N ARG A 77 4.89 8.48 14.70
CA ARG A 77 5.12 7.03 14.68
C ARG A 77 3.93 6.28 15.29
N GLN A 78 3.37 5.34 14.55
CA GLN A 78 2.22 4.55 14.99
C GLN A 78 2.22 3.13 14.40
N THR A 79 1.42 2.25 14.98
CA THR A 79 1.11 0.93 14.41
C THR A 79 -0.15 0.99 13.56
N LEU A 80 -0.05 0.50 12.32
CA LEU A 80 -1.15 0.40 11.37
C LEU A 80 -1.48 -1.07 11.13
N ARG A 81 -2.75 -1.45 11.29
CA ARG A 81 -3.30 -2.69 10.74
C ARG A 81 -3.86 -2.42 9.36
N PHE A 82 -3.29 -3.06 8.35
CA PHE A 82 -3.87 -3.12 7.01
C PHE A 82 -4.51 -4.49 6.80
N GLU A 83 -5.76 -4.49 6.37
CA GLU A 83 -6.56 -5.70 6.20
C GLU A 83 -7.35 -5.65 4.89
N ASN A 84 -7.37 -6.75 4.16
CA ASN A 84 -8.25 -6.93 3.02
C ASN A 84 -9.48 -7.72 3.45
N THR A 85 -10.63 -7.06 3.54
CA THR A 85 -11.92 -7.67 3.86
C THR A 85 -12.80 -7.90 2.61
N GLY A 86 -12.32 -7.53 1.43
CA GLY A 86 -13.03 -7.72 0.16
C GLY A 86 -12.63 -8.98 -0.61
N ALA A 87 -13.20 -9.14 -1.81
CA ALA A 87 -12.93 -10.29 -2.68
C ALA A 87 -11.72 -10.09 -3.62
N GLN A 88 -11.45 -8.84 -4.02
CA GLN A 88 -10.33 -8.50 -4.90
C GLN A 88 -9.00 -8.45 -4.15
N LEU A 89 -7.89 -8.45 -4.88
CA LEU A 89 -6.57 -8.20 -4.31
C LEU A 89 -6.41 -6.72 -3.99
N HIS A 90 -6.00 -6.37 -2.77
CA HIS A 90 -5.82 -4.98 -2.40
C HIS A 90 -4.44 -4.71 -1.84
N HIS A 91 -3.88 -3.57 -2.24
CA HIS A 91 -2.74 -2.96 -1.59
C HIS A 91 -3.10 -1.54 -1.17
N MET A 92 -2.19 -0.84 -0.50
CA MET A 92 -2.41 0.54 -0.11
C MET A 92 -1.15 1.33 -0.41
N LEU A 93 -1.28 2.44 -1.13
CA LEU A 93 -0.35 3.56 -1.03
C LEU A 93 -1.05 4.71 -0.33
N LEU A 94 -0.30 5.41 0.53
CA LEU A 94 -0.69 6.64 1.20
C LEU A 94 0.41 7.67 0.95
N ALA A 95 0.18 8.61 0.04
CA ALA A 95 1.17 9.59 -0.39
C ALA A 95 0.73 11.02 -0.03
N PRO A 96 1.64 11.88 0.47
CA PRO A 96 1.33 13.29 0.66
C PRO A 96 0.91 13.93 -0.67
N ILE A 97 -0.12 14.78 -0.64
CA ILE A 97 -0.46 15.63 -1.79
C ILE A 97 0.65 16.68 -1.93
N ALA A 98 1.12 16.90 -3.16
CA ALA A 98 2.24 17.81 -3.42
C ALA A 98 1.87 19.26 -3.05
N ALA A 99 2.86 20.06 -2.67
CA ALA A 99 2.64 21.45 -2.26
C ALA A 99 1.91 22.24 -3.36
N GLY A 100 0.85 22.96 -2.98
CA GLY A 100 0.03 23.73 -3.91
C GLY A 100 -0.89 22.89 -4.80
N LYS A 101 -1.03 21.58 -4.55
CA LYS A 101 -2.00 20.69 -5.22
C LYS A 101 -3.19 20.38 -4.32
N THR A 102 -4.28 19.99 -4.95
CA THR A 102 -5.53 19.60 -4.31
C THR A 102 -5.83 18.12 -4.56
N PHE A 103 -6.72 17.53 -3.76
CA PHE A 103 -7.20 16.19 -4.03
C PHE A 103 -7.91 16.07 -5.39
N ALA A 104 -8.57 17.14 -5.85
CA ALA A 104 -9.17 17.18 -7.18
C ALA A 104 -8.12 17.07 -8.30
N ASP A 105 -6.93 17.65 -8.12
CA ASP A 105 -5.81 17.45 -9.05
C ASP A 105 -5.38 15.97 -9.08
N VAL A 106 -5.34 15.30 -7.92
CA VAL A 106 -5.03 13.87 -7.83
C VAL A 106 -6.07 13.02 -8.54
N GLN A 107 -7.36 13.29 -8.31
CA GLN A 107 -8.45 12.60 -9.00
C GLN A 107 -8.32 12.77 -10.52
N ALA A 108 -8.14 14.01 -11.00
CA ALA A 108 -7.98 14.29 -12.42
C ALA A 108 -6.76 13.61 -13.05
N ALA A 109 -5.66 13.45 -12.29
CA ALA A 109 -4.48 12.73 -12.76
C ALA A 109 -4.71 11.21 -12.81
N PHE A 110 -5.42 10.63 -11.84
CA PHE A 110 -5.59 9.18 -11.72
C PHE A 110 -6.79 8.63 -12.49
N SER A 111 -7.71 9.48 -12.94
CA SER A 111 -8.77 9.10 -13.88
C SER A 111 -8.27 8.91 -15.32
N LYS A 112 -7.02 9.31 -15.63
CA LYS A 112 -6.42 9.18 -16.96
C LYS A 112 -5.59 7.90 -17.07
N PRO A 113 -5.55 7.24 -18.25
CA PRO A 113 -4.61 6.16 -18.50
C PRO A 113 -3.17 6.62 -18.21
N PRO A 114 -2.29 5.76 -17.62
CA PRO A 114 -0.93 6.14 -17.24
C PRO A 114 -0.10 6.77 -18.37
N LEU A 115 -0.34 6.35 -19.61
CA LEU A 115 0.34 6.84 -20.82
C LEU A 115 -0.13 8.23 -21.29
N GLN A 116 -1.16 8.81 -20.68
CA GLN A 116 -1.70 10.13 -21.01
C GLN A 116 -1.35 11.20 -19.96
N ASN A 117 -0.59 10.85 -18.93
CA ASN A 117 -0.12 11.80 -17.91
C ASN A 117 1.26 12.32 -18.29
N SER A 118 1.32 13.55 -18.82
CA SER A 118 2.53 14.20 -19.31
C SER A 118 3.26 15.06 -18.26
N GLY A 119 3.01 14.83 -16.97
CA GLY A 119 3.66 15.56 -15.87
C GLY A 119 3.81 14.70 -14.62
N PRO A 120 4.64 15.13 -13.64
CA PRO A 120 4.75 14.42 -12.38
C PRO A 120 3.36 14.36 -11.71
N PRO A 121 3.00 13.22 -11.14
CA PRO A 121 1.73 13.06 -10.43
C PRO A 121 1.65 14.08 -9.28
N PRO A 122 0.45 14.61 -8.94
CA PRO A 122 0.27 15.66 -7.93
C PRO A 122 0.40 15.13 -6.48
N ILE A 123 1.29 14.16 -6.27
CA ILE A 123 1.60 13.53 -5.00
C ILE A 123 3.11 13.27 -4.87
N GLU A 124 3.58 13.20 -3.63
CA GLU A 124 4.98 12.97 -3.29
C GLU A 124 5.26 11.46 -3.16
N PHE A 125 5.36 10.75 -4.29
CA PHE A 125 5.54 9.27 -4.29
C PHE A 125 6.71 8.76 -3.44
N LEU A 126 7.83 9.47 -3.43
CA LEU A 126 9.02 9.07 -2.63
C LEU A 126 8.80 9.19 -1.11
N LYS A 127 7.72 9.87 -0.69
CA LYS A 127 7.31 10.00 0.72
C LYS A 127 6.08 9.13 1.04
N ALA A 128 5.69 8.26 0.12
CA ALA A 128 4.53 7.40 0.32
C ALA A 128 4.81 6.31 1.36
N THR A 129 3.80 6.00 2.15
CA THR A 129 3.72 4.73 2.90
C THR A 129 3.01 3.71 2.03
N GLN A 130 3.52 2.48 1.96
CA GLN A 130 2.95 1.41 1.16
C GLN A 130 2.79 0.13 1.96
N GLU A 131 1.62 -0.49 1.82
CA GLU A 131 1.36 -1.85 2.25
C GLU A 131 1.29 -2.80 1.06
N PRO A 132 1.81 -4.04 1.18
CA PRO A 132 1.85 -5.01 0.10
C PRO A 132 0.45 -5.44 -0.35
N VAL A 133 0.41 -6.11 -1.50
CA VAL A 133 -0.80 -6.77 -1.98
C VAL A 133 -1.23 -7.87 -1.02
N LEU A 134 -2.46 -7.78 -0.53
CA LEU A 134 -3.11 -8.77 0.32
C LEU A 134 -4.23 -9.47 -0.43
N ASP A 135 -4.29 -10.80 -0.29
CA ASP A 135 -5.44 -11.61 -0.68
C ASP A 135 -6.60 -11.43 0.33
N SER A 136 -7.79 -11.88 -0.04
CA SER A 136 -8.99 -11.81 0.77
C SER A 136 -8.79 -12.44 2.15
N GLY A 137 -9.25 -11.76 3.20
CA GLY A 137 -9.15 -12.21 4.59
C GLY A 137 -7.75 -12.15 5.18
N ARG A 138 -6.78 -11.52 4.50
CA ARG A 138 -5.42 -11.34 5.01
C ARG A 138 -5.26 -9.98 5.66
N ALA A 139 -4.42 -9.95 6.68
CA ALA A 139 -4.04 -8.74 7.39
C ALA A 139 -2.55 -8.78 7.76
N LEU A 140 -1.99 -7.60 7.95
CA LEU A 140 -0.67 -7.40 8.52
C LEU A 140 -0.68 -6.18 9.44
N VAL A 141 0.35 -6.07 10.27
CA VAL A 141 0.59 -4.88 11.09
C VAL A 141 1.98 -4.32 10.81
N THR A 142 2.06 -3.03 10.50
CA THR A 142 3.29 -2.28 10.26
C THR A 142 3.46 -1.18 11.29
N THR A 143 4.71 -0.72 11.45
CA THR A 143 4.98 0.56 12.13
C THR A 143 5.31 1.61 11.08
N ILE A 144 4.52 2.68 11.03
CA ILE A 144 4.63 3.77 10.06
C ILE A 144 4.92 5.09 10.80
N ASP A 145 5.49 6.10 10.11
CA ASP A 145 5.68 7.45 10.64
C ASP A 145 5.14 8.47 9.63
N LEU A 146 4.04 9.12 9.98
CA LEU A 146 3.34 10.07 9.10
C LEU A 146 3.63 11.50 9.54
N LYS A 147 3.74 12.43 8.59
CA LYS A 147 3.76 13.86 8.90
C LYS A 147 2.33 14.40 8.84
N SER A 148 2.03 15.46 9.58
CA SER A 148 0.75 16.14 9.41
C SER A 148 0.65 16.71 7.99
N GLY A 149 -0.54 16.65 7.39
CA GLY A 149 -0.77 17.10 6.02
C GLY A 149 -1.95 16.41 5.35
N ASP A 150 -2.18 16.77 4.09
CA ASP A 150 -3.22 16.17 3.26
C ASP A 150 -2.59 15.08 2.37
N TYR A 151 -3.24 13.93 2.32
CA TYR A 151 -2.74 12.73 1.67
C TYR A 151 -3.78 12.17 0.70
N ALA A 152 -3.30 11.47 -0.32
CA ALA A 152 -4.12 10.59 -1.15
C ALA A 152 -3.81 9.13 -0.81
N MET A 153 -4.85 8.34 -0.56
CA MET A 153 -4.78 6.89 -0.37
C MET A 153 -5.36 6.18 -1.60
N PHE A 154 -4.65 5.23 -2.19
CA PHE A 154 -5.06 4.59 -3.44
C PHE A 154 -4.53 3.17 -3.65
N CYS A 155 -5.16 2.42 -4.55
CA CYS A 155 -4.76 1.08 -4.97
C CYS A 155 -4.63 0.95 -6.49
N PHE A 156 -3.47 0.50 -6.98
CA PHE A 156 -3.17 0.32 -8.42
C PHE A 156 -3.34 -1.11 -8.90
N ILE A 157 -3.73 -2.03 -8.01
CA ILE A 157 -3.99 -3.43 -8.37
C ILE A 157 -5.22 -3.49 -9.27
N ASN A 158 -5.19 -4.38 -10.25
CA ASN A 158 -6.32 -4.66 -11.13
C ASN A 158 -7.18 -5.77 -10.51
N ASP A 159 -8.44 -5.87 -10.95
CA ASP A 159 -9.26 -7.02 -10.60
C ASP A 159 -8.56 -8.33 -10.99
N ARG A 160 -8.89 -9.43 -10.29
CA ARG A 160 -8.38 -10.77 -10.61
C ARG A 160 -8.66 -11.20 -12.05
N ALA A 161 -9.78 -10.77 -12.61
CA ALA A 161 -10.18 -11.06 -14.00
C ALA A 161 -9.49 -10.14 -15.02
N GLY A 162 -8.62 -9.23 -14.58
CA GLY A 162 -8.09 -8.14 -15.39
C GLY A 162 -9.07 -6.97 -15.48
N GLY A 163 -8.67 -5.94 -16.23
CA GLY A 163 -9.40 -4.67 -16.32
C GLY A 163 -8.53 -3.49 -15.88
N PRO A 164 -9.10 -2.29 -15.70
CA PRO A 164 -8.32 -1.15 -15.23
C PRO A 164 -7.91 -1.31 -13.74
N PRO A 165 -6.87 -0.60 -13.29
CA PRO A 165 -6.51 -0.52 -11.87
C PRO A 165 -7.66 -0.06 -10.97
N HIS A 166 -7.72 -0.53 -9.72
CA HIS A 166 -8.77 -0.20 -8.76
C HIS A 166 -8.93 1.31 -8.52
N VAL A 167 -7.84 2.08 -8.58
CA VAL A 167 -7.88 3.55 -8.46
C VAL A 167 -8.74 4.20 -9.55
N VAL A 168 -8.71 3.67 -10.78
CA VAL A 168 -9.55 4.14 -11.91
C VAL A 168 -11.01 3.78 -11.66
N LYS A 169 -11.26 2.72 -10.88
CA LYS A 169 -12.59 2.28 -10.44
C LYS A 169 -13.09 3.01 -9.20
N GLY A 170 -12.36 4.03 -8.73
CA GLY A 170 -12.75 4.87 -7.60
C GLY A 170 -12.03 4.56 -6.28
N MET A 171 -11.07 3.62 -6.26
CA MET A 171 -10.29 3.30 -5.05
C MET A 171 -9.21 4.35 -4.78
N LEU A 172 -9.68 5.56 -4.47
CA LEU A 172 -8.93 6.78 -4.20
C LEU A 172 -9.66 7.57 -3.09
N LYS A 173 -8.98 7.88 -1.99
CA LYS A 173 -9.51 8.68 -0.88
C LYS A 173 -8.57 9.80 -0.47
N GLU A 174 -9.13 10.94 -0.12
CA GLU A 174 -8.42 11.99 0.60
C GLU A 174 -8.33 11.60 2.07
N VAL A 175 -7.15 11.81 2.66
CA VAL A 175 -6.89 11.52 4.07
C VAL A 175 -6.17 12.71 4.68
N LYS A 176 -6.76 13.31 5.71
CA LYS A 176 -6.11 14.35 6.50
C LYS A 176 -5.40 13.71 7.68
N ILE A 177 -4.10 13.98 7.81
CA ILE A 177 -3.30 13.57 8.96
C ILE A 177 -3.04 14.81 9.82
N SER A 178 -3.50 14.75 11.07
CA SER A 178 -3.26 15.77 12.10
C SER A 178 -2.35 15.25 13.19
#